data_AF-A0A8J7PF42-F1
#
_entry.id   AF-A0A8J7PF42-F1
#
_cell.length_a   1.000
_cell.length_b   1.000
_cell.length_c   1.000
_cell.angle_alpha   90.00
_cell.angle_beta   90.00
_cell.angle_gamma   90.00
#
_symmetry.space_group_name_H-M   'P 1'
#
loop_
_entity.id
_entity.type
_entity.pdbx_description
1 polymer ?
#
loop_
_entity_poly.entity_id
_entity_poly.type
_entity_poly.pdbx_seq_one_letter_code
_entity_poly.pdbx_strand_id
1 'polypeptide(L)'
;MSALSIKKFRGFAVHIVCLSLLGGCAVFQRAPERLEPGAAPPPSAVEPGRYSVTAGHGADLVAELRAAPPPQTPEIADGTGIRADERKLVAKSFVRIGTGCYPTADGTARDWAQRTGVRVGADKALVYVLPADEKAAAKLATEMTAACTLDDGPAPAALVATYYVRYKLPFGAQFRNMTADEIKKLGVNGGVQIGSVIGGTPASEANLRSGDFVLKFNGAGVRDRADFQNQLRANMGKRVTLTISRDGVQVERMVRLGMLATESRDAKK
;
A
#
# COMPACT_ATOMS: atom_id res chain seq x y z
N MET A 1 -59.26 30.08 -28.16
CA MET A 1 -59.44 31.04 -27.05
C MET A 1 -58.27 30.82 -26.10
N SER A 2 -57.30 31.69 -25.81
CA SER A 2 -57.01 33.12 -26.02
C SER A 2 -55.47 33.22 -25.82
N ALA A 3 -54.65 33.76 -26.74
CA ALA A 3 -54.39 35.18 -27.03
C ALA A 3 -53.47 35.91 -26.01
N LEU A 4 -52.37 36.48 -26.54
CA LEU A 4 -51.51 37.59 -26.07
C LEU A 4 -50.50 37.29 -24.92
N SER A 5 -49.27 37.85 -24.89
CA SER A 5 -48.85 39.17 -25.36
C SER A 5 -47.34 39.26 -25.61
N ILE A 6 -46.96 39.77 -26.79
CA ILE A 6 -45.61 40.17 -27.19
C ILE A 6 -45.47 41.67 -26.90
N LYS A 7 -44.46 42.07 -26.11
CA LYS A 7 -44.04 43.48 -26.03
C LYS A 7 -42.77 43.72 -26.82
N LYS A 8 -42.95 44.39 -27.96
CA LYS A 8 -41.92 45.13 -28.73
C LYS A 8 -41.36 46.28 -27.88
N PHE A 9 -40.06 46.53 -27.99
CA PHE A 9 -39.52 47.88 -27.84
C PHE A 9 -38.54 48.16 -28.99
N ARG A 10 -38.91 49.17 -29.80
CA ARG A 10 -38.08 49.85 -30.81
C ARG A 10 -37.07 50.69 -30.02
N GLY A 11 -35.77 50.70 -30.31
CA GLY A 11 -35.19 51.32 -31.50
C GLY A 11 -34.77 52.75 -31.17
N PHE A 12 -33.48 52.98 -30.90
CA PHE A 12 -32.86 54.30 -31.05
C PHE A 12 -31.40 54.11 -31.47
N ALA A 13 -31.11 54.51 -32.70
CA ALA A 13 -29.76 54.68 -33.21
C ALA A 13 -29.25 56.06 -32.76
N VAL A 14 -28.04 56.11 -32.20
CA VAL A 14 -27.24 57.33 -32.13
C VAL A 14 -25.83 57.01 -32.59
N HIS A 15 -25.37 57.85 -33.50
CA HIS A 15 -24.10 57.83 -34.19
C HIS A 15 -22.89 58.14 -33.29
N ILE A 16 -21.79 57.46 -33.61
CA ILE A 16 -20.42 58.00 -33.78
C ILE A 16 -19.84 58.80 -32.61
N VAL A 17 -18.87 58.18 -31.91
CA VAL A 17 -17.54 58.79 -31.72
C VAL A 17 -16.49 57.69 -31.75
N CYS A 18 -15.63 57.77 -32.77
CA CYS A 18 -14.37 57.05 -32.89
C CYS A 18 -13.36 57.67 -31.91
N LEU A 19 -12.83 56.88 -30.97
CA LEU A 19 -11.59 57.26 -30.29
C LEU A 19 -10.74 56.00 -30.04
N SER A 20 -9.77 55.84 -30.93
CA SER A 20 -8.67 54.90 -30.87
C SER A 20 -7.82 55.12 -29.62
N LEU A 21 -7.78 54.13 -28.73
CA LEU A 21 -6.73 53.96 -27.74
C LEU A 21 -6.19 52.53 -27.84
N LEU A 22 -4.98 52.45 -28.40
CA LEU A 22 -4.11 51.28 -28.37
C LEU A 22 -3.79 50.93 -26.92
N GLY A 23 -4.45 49.90 -26.40
CA GLY A 23 -4.17 49.31 -25.09
C GLY A 23 -4.14 47.80 -25.23
N GLY A 24 -2.98 47.25 -25.59
CA GLY A 24 -2.76 45.80 -25.65
C GLY A 24 -2.83 45.17 -24.26
N CYS A 25 -4.00 44.65 -23.89
CA CYS A 25 -4.10 43.69 -22.80
C CYS A 25 -3.65 42.33 -23.33
N ALA A 26 -2.38 41.99 -23.12
CA ALA A 26 -1.93 40.60 -23.17
C ALA A 26 -2.61 39.85 -22.01
N VAL A 27 -3.78 39.28 -22.27
CA VAL A 27 -4.39 38.29 -21.39
C VAL A 27 -3.52 37.04 -21.48
N PHE A 28 -2.66 36.86 -20.50
CA PHE A 28 -1.92 35.63 -20.27
C PHE A 28 -2.94 34.52 -19.95
N GLN A 29 -3.42 33.82 -20.96
CA GLN A 29 -4.19 32.60 -20.78
C GLN A 29 -3.23 31.53 -20.25
N ARG A 30 -3.16 31.39 -18.92
CA ARG A 30 -2.53 30.26 -18.28
C ARG A 30 -3.31 29.02 -18.70
N ALA A 31 -2.69 28.16 -19.50
CA ALA A 31 -3.26 26.86 -19.85
C ALA A 31 -3.68 26.13 -18.56
N PRO A 32 -4.83 25.45 -18.51
CA PRO A 32 -5.18 24.64 -17.36
C PRO A 32 -4.11 23.57 -17.21
N GLU A 33 -3.40 23.64 -16.08
CA GLU A 33 -2.36 22.69 -15.71
C GLU A 33 -2.99 21.29 -15.74
N ARG A 34 -2.52 20.48 -16.69
CA ARG A 34 -2.96 19.11 -16.84
C ARG A 34 -2.47 18.39 -15.59
N LEU A 35 -3.40 18.07 -14.67
CA LEU A 35 -3.12 17.28 -13.47
C LEU A 35 -2.61 15.90 -13.92
N GLU A 36 -1.29 15.76 -13.97
CA GLU A 36 -0.62 14.48 -14.11
C GLU A 36 -1.05 13.58 -12.94
N PRO A 37 -1.67 12.41 -13.18
CA PRO A 37 -2.04 11.51 -12.11
C PRO A 37 -0.76 10.88 -11.54
N GLY A 38 -0.33 11.35 -10.37
CA GLY A 38 0.79 10.76 -9.62
C GLY A 38 1.84 11.73 -9.08
N ALA A 39 1.74 13.04 -9.34
CA ALA A 39 2.64 13.99 -8.71
C ALA A 39 2.21 14.27 -7.26
N ALA A 40 3.07 13.90 -6.31
CA ALA A 40 2.91 14.30 -4.91
C ALA A 40 2.83 15.84 -4.83
N PRO A 41 1.93 16.41 -3.99
CA PRO A 41 1.87 17.85 -3.83
C PRO A 41 3.23 18.40 -3.37
N PRO A 42 3.67 19.58 -3.86
CA PRO A 42 4.92 20.16 -3.42
C PRO A 42 4.89 20.38 -1.90
N PRO A 43 6.02 20.20 -1.19
CA PRO A 43 6.07 20.38 0.26
C PRO A 43 5.64 21.81 0.60
N SER A 44 4.41 22.00 1.08
CA SER A 44 3.93 23.29 1.55
C SER A 44 4.61 23.62 2.88
N ALA A 45 5.22 24.81 2.96
CA ALA A 45 5.60 25.54 4.16
C ALA A 45 6.02 24.68 5.39
N VAL A 46 7.31 24.37 5.44
CA VAL A 46 8.07 24.00 6.65
C VAL A 46 7.38 22.96 7.55
N GLU A 47 7.24 21.72 7.07
CA GLU A 47 7.06 20.60 8.00
C GLU A 47 8.41 20.37 8.71
N PRO A 48 8.56 20.70 10.01
CA PRO A 48 9.78 20.42 10.74
C PRO A 48 9.79 18.91 11.01
N GLY A 49 10.53 18.17 10.20
CA GLY A 49 10.70 16.75 10.38
C GLY A 49 11.39 16.12 9.18
N ARG A 50 12.24 15.13 9.43
CA ARG A 50 12.97 14.42 8.38
C ARG A 50 12.41 13.01 8.24
N TYR A 51 11.81 12.75 7.08
CA TYR A 51 11.47 11.39 6.67
C TYR A 51 12.67 10.73 5.99
N SER A 52 12.93 9.48 6.33
CA SER A 52 13.92 8.64 5.68
C SER A 52 13.31 7.29 5.29
N VAL A 53 13.61 6.87 4.07
CA VAL A 53 13.18 5.57 3.54
C VAL A 53 14.03 4.47 4.17
N THR A 54 13.39 3.38 4.60
CA THR A 54 14.16 2.20 5.04
C THR A 54 14.90 1.62 3.84
N ALA A 55 16.21 1.39 3.95
CA ALA A 55 17.03 0.87 2.86
C ALA A 55 16.38 -0.36 2.22
N GLY A 56 16.28 -0.37 0.88
CA GLY A 56 15.62 -1.43 0.11
C GLY A 56 14.09 -1.42 0.13
N HIS A 57 13.44 -0.52 0.87
CA HIS A 57 11.98 -0.46 1.05
C HIS A 57 11.34 0.82 0.44
N GLY A 58 11.93 1.31 -0.64
CA GLY A 58 11.41 2.48 -1.37
C GLY A 58 10.07 2.25 -2.08
N ALA A 59 9.64 3.26 -2.84
CA ALA A 59 8.32 3.28 -3.49
C ALA A 59 8.05 2.04 -4.37
N ASP A 60 9.07 1.50 -5.03
CA ASP A 60 8.94 0.30 -5.87
C ASP A 60 8.55 -0.93 -5.05
N LEU A 61 9.26 -1.18 -3.93
CA LEU A 61 8.91 -2.27 -3.02
C LEU A 61 7.51 -2.06 -2.42
N VAL A 62 7.17 -0.82 -2.06
CA VAL A 62 5.84 -0.49 -1.54
C VAL A 62 4.77 -0.84 -2.56
N ALA A 63 4.94 -0.46 -3.83
CA ALA A 63 3.99 -0.76 -4.90
C ALA A 63 3.84 -2.27 -5.12
N GLU A 64 4.93 -3.03 -5.03
CA GLU A 64 4.94 -4.48 -5.22
C GLU A 64 4.35 -5.26 -4.05
N LEU A 65 4.65 -4.84 -2.82
CA LEU A 65 4.21 -5.55 -1.61
C LEU A 65 2.76 -5.27 -1.25
N ARG A 66 2.21 -4.12 -1.66
CA ARG A 66 0.93 -3.62 -1.18
C ARG A 66 -0.24 -4.56 -1.41
N ALA A 67 -1.02 -4.77 -0.34
CA ALA A 67 -2.26 -5.54 -0.39
C ALA A 67 -3.43 -4.79 -1.07
N ALA A 68 -3.45 -3.47 -0.99
CA ALA A 68 -4.51 -2.62 -1.51
C ALA A 68 -3.90 -1.26 -1.94
N PRO A 69 -4.64 -0.45 -2.72
CA PRO A 69 -4.28 0.95 -2.91
C PRO A 69 -4.00 1.63 -1.56
N PRO A 70 -3.06 2.59 -1.49
CA PRO A 70 -2.77 3.30 -0.25
C PRO A 70 -4.05 3.84 0.40
N PRO A 71 -4.27 3.61 1.70
CA PRO A 71 -5.45 4.14 2.36
C PRO A 71 -5.37 5.66 2.39
N GLN A 72 -6.52 6.31 2.28
CA GLN A 72 -6.59 7.77 2.39
C GLN A 72 -6.18 8.25 3.79
N THR A 73 -6.36 7.39 4.81
CA THR A 73 -5.97 7.65 6.19
C THR A 73 -5.22 6.45 6.76
N PRO A 74 -3.93 6.57 7.09
CA PRO A 74 -3.19 5.52 7.79
C PRO A 74 -3.72 5.31 9.21
N GLU A 75 -3.64 4.09 9.72
CA GLU A 75 -3.89 3.84 11.15
C GLU A 75 -2.72 4.39 11.98
N ILE A 76 -2.99 5.38 12.84
CA ILE A 76 -2.00 5.95 13.76
C ILE A 76 -2.20 5.35 15.16
N ALA A 77 -1.14 4.85 15.77
CA ALA A 77 -1.17 4.35 17.15
C ALA A 77 0.11 4.71 17.90
N ASP A 78 0.01 4.81 19.23
CA ASP A 78 1.19 4.99 20.08
C ASP A 78 2.00 3.69 20.19
N GLY A 79 3.31 3.80 20.04
CA GLY A 79 4.27 2.72 20.19
C GLY A 79 4.92 2.71 21.59
N THR A 80 5.44 1.55 21.97
CA THR A 80 6.06 1.31 23.29
C THR A 80 7.55 0.98 23.20
N GLY A 81 8.00 0.51 22.03
CA GLY A 81 9.40 0.28 21.73
C GLY A 81 9.56 -0.13 20.27
N ILE A 82 10.32 0.66 19.51
CA ILE A 82 10.46 0.54 18.04
C ILE A 82 10.80 -0.89 17.63
N ARG A 83 11.85 -1.49 18.22
CA ARG A 83 12.30 -2.84 17.85
C ARG A 83 11.29 -3.92 18.24
N ALA A 84 10.63 -3.76 19.39
CA ALA A 84 9.68 -4.75 19.89
C ALA A 84 8.39 -4.73 19.08
N ASP A 85 7.90 -3.55 18.75
CA ASP A 85 6.67 -3.36 17.98
C ASP A 85 6.86 -3.71 16.50
N GLU A 86 8.04 -3.43 15.92
CA GLU A 86 8.40 -3.91 14.58
C GLU A 86 8.33 -5.44 14.48
N ARG A 87 8.88 -6.19 15.44
CA ARG A 87 8.76 -7.67 15.45
C ARG A 87 7.30 -8.14 15.49
N LYS A 88 6.43 -7.48 16.27
CA LYS A 88 5.00 -7.80 16.33
C LYS A 88 4.30 -7.50 15.01
N LEU A 89 4.68 -6.41 14.35
CA LEU A 89 4.11 -5.99 13.07
C LEU A 89 4.57 -6.88 11.91
N VAL A 90 5.84 -7.28 11.87
CA VAL A 90 6.36 -8.27 10.91
C VAL A 90 5.57 -9.58 10.99
N ALA A 91 5.29 -10.07 12.20
CA ALA A 91 4.45 -11.26 12.41
C ALA A 91 2.99 -11.09 11.92
N LYS A 92 2.54 -9.86 11.71
CA LYS A 92 1.21 -9.49 11.19
C LYS A 92 1.25 -9.04 9.72
N SER A 93 2.31 -9.41 9.01
CA SER A 93 2.53 -9.06 7.60
C SER A 93 2.64 -7.55 7.34
N PHE A 94 3.31 -6.84 8.24
CA PHE A 94 3.70 -5.45 8.01
C PHE A 94 5.21 -5.35 7.79
N VAL A 95 5.60 -4.42 6.93
CA VAL A 95 6.99 -4.12 6.61
C VAL A 95 7.21 -2.65 6.82
N ARG A 96 8.30 -2.30 7.50
CA ARG A 96 8.67 -0.89 7.71
C ARG A 96 9.18 -0.30 6.41
N ILE A 97 8.60 0.81 5.99
CA ILE A 97 8.95 1.50 4.74
C ILE A 97 9.76 2.76 4.99
N GLY A 98 9.72 3.29 6.23
CA GLY A 98 10.49 4.46 6.60
C GLY A 98 10.26 4.93 8.03
N THR A 99 10.98 5.98 8.38
CA THR A 99 10.97 6.63 9.69
C THR A 99 10.84 8.13 9.51
N GLY A 100 9.98 8.77 10.30
CA GLY A 100 9.87 10.22 10.42
C GLY A 100 10.40 10.68 11.77
N CYS A 101 11.30 11.66 11.76
CA CYS A 101 11.93 12.23 12.95
C CYS A 101 11.46 13.68 13.11
N TYR A 102 10.78 14.00 14.20
CA TYR A 102 10.13 15.29 14.42
C TYR A 102 10.70 16.00 15.66
N PRO A 103 11.00 17.31 15.58
CA PRO A 103 11.71 18.03 16.64
C PRO A 103 10.82 18.37 17.85
N THR A 104 9.50 18.22 17.73
CA THR A 104 8.52 18.42 18.80
C THR A 104 7.73 17.14 19.06
N ALA A 105 7.10 17.03 20.24
CA ALA A 105 6.25 15.90 20.64
C ALA A 105 4.78 16.30 20.88
N ASP A 106 4.40 17.51 20.45
CA ASP A 106 3.07 18.06 20.59
C ASP A 106 2.08 17.49 19.55
N GLY A 107 0.82 17.92 19.61
CA GLY A 107 -0.21 17.50 18.66
C GLY A 107 0.18 17.78 17.20
N THR A 108 0.89 18.88 16.96
CA THR A 108 1.39 19.27 15.63
C THR A 108 2.29 18.20 15.01
N ALA A 109 3.18 17.60 15.80
CA ALA A 109 4.05 16.53 15.32
C ALA A 109 3.31 15.24 14.97
N ARG A 110 2.21 14.91 15.68
CA ARG A 110 1.33 13.81 15.30
C ARG A 110 0.61 14.09 13.97
N ASP A 111 0.19 15.33 13.74
CA ASP A 111 -0.42 15.72 12.46
C ASP A 111 0.58 15.64 11.30
N TRP A 112 1.84 16.05 11.51
CA TRP A 112 2.92 15.85 10.53
C TRP A 112 3.17 14.37 10.26
N ALA A 113 3.15 13.55 11.32
CA ALA A 113 3.32 12.11 11.18
C ALA A 113 2.20 11.49 10.35
N GLN A 114 0.95 11.91 10.56
CA GLN A 114 -0.20 11.49 9.78
C GLN A 114 -0.09 11.92 8.31
N ARG A 115 0.22 13.19 8.03
CA ARG A 115 0.41 13.70 6.66
C ARG A 115 1.54 12.97 5.93
N THR A 116 2.64 12.71 6.63
CA THR A 116 3.74 11.90 6.09
C THR A 116 3.25 10.49 5.78
N GLY A 117 2.49 9.87 6.68
CA GLY A 117 1.87 8.57 6.47
C GLY A 117 1.00 8.53 5.21
N VAL A 118 0.15 9.53 4.98
CA VAL A 118 -0.63 9.66 3.74
C VAL A 118 0.29 9.78 2.52
N ARG A 119 1.28 10.68 2.57
CA ARG A 119 2.23 10.96 1.47
C ARG A 119 3.03 9.72 1.04
N VAL A 120 3.46 8.90 2.00
CA VAL A 120 4.27 7.70 1.73
C VAL A 120 3.42 6.44 1.55
N GLY A 121 2.10 6.57 1.68
CA GLY A 121 1.18 5.44 1.68
C GLY A 121 1.44 4.48 2.83
N ALA A 122 1.54 4.92 4.07
CA ALA A 122 1.54 3.97 5.17
C ALA A 122 0.14 3.33 5.31
N ASP A 123 0.08 2.03 5.61
CA ASP A 123 -1.16 1.43 6.13
C ASP A 123 -1.27 1.66 7.64
N LYS A 124 -0.12 1.71 8.32
CA LYS A 124 -0.02 1.95 9.76
C LYS A 124 1.21 2.81 10.06
N ALA A 125 1.09 3.74 10.99
CA ALA A 125 2.23 4.40 11.61
C ALA A 125 2.20 4.21 13.13
N LEU A 126 3.34 3.88 13.71
CA LEU A 126 3.51 3.86 15.16
C LEU A 126 4.30 5.11 15.58
N VAL A 127 3.75 5.84 16.55
CA VAL A 127 4.30 7.10 17.06
C VAL A 127 4.91 6.86 18.44
N TYR A 128 6.15 7.30 18.63
CA TYR A 128 6.92 7.11 19.85
C TYR A 128 7.26 8.46 20.45
N VAL A 129 6.89 8.62 21.72
CA VAL A 129 7.24 9.76 22.58
C VAL A 129 7.86 9.19 23.86
N LEU A 130 8.85 9.87 24.42
CA LEU A 130 9.50 9.42 25.66
C LEU A 130 8.47 9.36 26.80
N PRO A 131 8.30 8.20 27.48
CA PRO A 131 7.43 8.08 28.63
C PRO A 131 8.02 8.82 29.85
N ALA A 132 7.19 9.04 30.86
CA ALA A 132 7.63 9.61 32.13
C ALA A 132 8.54 8.67 32.95
N ASP A 133 8.41 7.36 32.76
CA ASP A 133 9.27 6.36 33.41
C ASP A 133 10.70 6.45 32.86
N GLU A 134 11.66 6.81 33.71
CA GLU A 134 13.04 7.11 33.32
C GLU A 134 13.73 5.91 32.64
N LYS A 135 13.51 4.69 33.15
CA LYS A 135 14.14 3.48 32.61
C LYS A 135 13.59 3.14 31.23
N ALA A 136 12.27 3.20 31.06
CA ALA A 136 11.63 3.02 29.76
C ALA A 136 12.02 4.15 28.79
N ALA A 137 12.14 5.38 29.28
CA ALA A 137 12.57 6.54 28.49
C ALA A 137 14.00 6.38 27.99
N ALA A 138 14.95 5.98 28.84
CA ALA A 138 16.34 5.75 28.42
C ALA A 138 16.46 4.67 27.34
N LYS A 139 15.71 3.57 27.50
CA LYS A 139 15.66 2.50 26.49
C LYS A 139 15.07 3.01 25.16
N LEU A 140 13.93 3.68 25.20
CA LEU A 140 13.26 4.20 24.00
C LEU A 140 14.09 5.30 23.33
N ALA A 141 14.74 6.19 24.09
CA ALA A 141 15.61 7.24 23.58
C ALA A 141 16.78 6.68 22.76
N THR A 142 17.34 5.54 23.20
CA THR A 142 18.39 4.83 22.45
C THR A 142 17.86 4.32 21.10
N GLU A 143 16.65 3.74 21.08
CA GLU A 143 16.01 3.26 19.86
C GLU A 143 15.60 4.41 18.93
N MET A 144 15.08 5.52 19.47
CA MET A 144 14.72 6.73 18.73
C MET A 144 15.94 7.38 18.08
N THR A 145 17.03 7.54 18.83
CA THR A 145 18.31 8.05 18.31
C THR A 145 18.78 7.18 17.15
N ALA A 146 18.82 5.85 17.33
CA ALA A 146 19.25 4.93 16.28
C ALA A 146 18.35 4.99 15.03
N ALA A 147 17.04 5.17 15.19
CA ALA A 147 16.10 5.30 14.09
C ALA A 147 16.22 6.63 13.31
N CYS A 148 16.78 7.66 13.96
CA CYS A 148 16.96 9.01 13.43
C CYS A 148 18.42 9.35 13.09
N THR A 149 19.33 8.38 13.15
CA THR A 149 20.68 8.51 12.60
C THR A 149 20.62 8.32 11.09
N LEU A 150 20.90 9.39 10.34
CA LEU A 150 20.89 9.42 8.88
C LEU A 150 22.31 9.65 8.36
N ASP A 151 22.47 9.65 7.03
CA ASP A 151 23.79 9.82 6.38
C ASP A 151 24.48 11.13 6.78
N ASP A 152 23.72 12.18 7.09
CA ASP A 152 24.24 13.49 7.52
C ASP A 152 24.32 13.64 9.06
N GLY A 153 24.14 12.55 9.82
CA GLY A 153 24.18 12.52 11.28
C GLY A 153 22.81 12.39 11.97
N PRO A 154 22.78 12.43 13.32
CA PRO A 154 21.55 12.25 14.09
C PRO A 154 20.61 13.46 13.97
N ALA A 155 19.37 13.22 13.55
CA ALA A 155 18.32 14.24 13.57
C ALA A 155 17.77 14.39 15.00
N PRO A 156 17.60 15.63 15.52
CA PRO A 156 16.93 15.84 16.79
C PRO A 156 15.46 15.40 16.68
N ALA A 157 15.05 14.47 17.54
CA ALA A 157 13.70 13.92 17.52
C ALA A 157 13.11 13.87 18.93
N ALA A 158 12.09 14.69 19.19
CA ALA A 158 11.24 14.57 20.37
C ALA A 158 10.10 13.56 20.13
N LEU A 159 9.75 13.32 18.86
CA LEU A 159 8.82 12.29 18.41
C LEU A 159 9.40 11.55 17.22
N VAL A 160 9.28 10.23 17.23
CA VAL A 160 9.63 9.36 16.11
C VAL A 160 8.36 8.67 15.62
N ALA A 161 8.15 8.60 14.31
CA ALA A 161 7.11 7.78 13.71
C ALA A 161 7.74 6.73 12.81
N THR A 162 7.36 5.46 12.96
CA THR A 162 7.73 4.41 12.00
C THR A 162 6.53 4.04 11.14
N TYR A 163 6.76 3.96 9.82
CA TYR A 163 5.72 3.77 8.82
C TYR A 163 5.76 2.36 8.27
N TYR A 164 4.60 1.73 8.18
CA TYR A 164 4.47 0.35 7.74
C TYR A 164 3.45 0.20 6.64
N VAL A 165 3.77 -0.71 5.71
CA VAL A 165 2.84 -1.21 4.70
C VAL A 165 2.52 -2.65 5.03
N ARG A 166 1.25 -2.99 4.96
CA ARG A 166 0.76 -4.36 5.06
C ARG A 166 1.01 -5.04 3.73
N TYR A 167 1.92 -6.00 3.71
CA TYR A 167 2.19 -6.76 2.50
C TYR A 167 1.20 -7.91 2.34
N LYS A 168 0.84 -8.17 1.08
CA LYS A 168 -0.03 -9.28 0.70
C LYS A 168 0.67 -10.60 1.01
N LEU A 169 0.00 -11.51 1.71
CA LEU A 169 0.44 -12.90 1.75
C LEU A 169 0.62 -13.38 0.30
N PRO A 170 1.75 -14.00 -0.07
CA PRO A 170 2.00 -14.28 -1.47
C PRO A 170 0.99 -15.19 -2.17
N PHE A 171 0.25 -15.98 -1.39
CA PHE A 171 -0.88 -16.79 -1.87
C PHE A 171 -2.15 -16.45 -1.09
N GLY A 172 -2.13 -16.58 0.24
CA GLY A 172 -3.21 -16.12 1.12
C GLY A 172 -4.40 -17.08 1.28
N ALA A 173 -4.15 -18.39 1.22
CA ALA A 173 -5.09 -19.41 1.64
C ALA A 173 -4.40 -20.49 2.48
N GLN A 174 -5.15 -21.09 3.39
CA GLN A 174 -4.75 -22.33 4.05
C GLN A 174 -4.96 -23.50 3.08
N PHE A 175 -4.13 -24.54 3.20
CA PHE A 175 -4.29 -25.75 2.41
C PHE A 175 -3.70 -26.97 3.13
N ARG A 176 -4.26 -28.14 2.83
CA ARG A 176 -3.86 -29.43 3.37
C ARG A 176 -3.66 -30.46 2.26
N ASN A 177 -3.00 -31.56 2.58
CA ASN A 177 -3.02 -32.74 1.71
C ASN A 177 -4.47 -33.19 1.49
N MET A 178 -4.75 -33.67 0.29
CA MET A 178 -5.96 -34.45 0.04
C MET A 178 -5.92 -35.76 0.83
N THR A 179 -7.09 -36.25 1.24
CA THR A 179 -7.24 -37.59 1.83
C THR A 179 -7.25 -38.66 0.74
N ALA A 180 -7.02 -39.93 1.12
CA ALA A 180 -7.08 -41.05 0.18
C ALA A 180 -8.45 -41.15 -0.52
N ASP A 181 -9.54 -40.87 0.20
CA ASP A 181 -10.89 -40.90 -0.35
C ASP A 181 -11.13 -39.76 -1.35
N GLU A 182 -10.62 -38.55 -1.08
CA GLU A 182 -10.69 -37.42 -2.01
C GLU A 182 -9.92 -37.71 -3.30
N ILE A 183 -8.72 -38.28 -3.18
CA ILE A 183 -7.87 -38.70 -4.31
C ILE A 183 -8.60 -39.75 -5.15
N LYS A 184 -9.13 -40.81 -4.50
CA LYS A 184 -9.86 -41.89 -5.16
C LYS A 184 -11.12 -41.38 -5.86
N LYS A 185 -11.90 -40.53 -5.19
CA LYS A 185 -13.16 -39.97 -5.72
C LYS A 185 -12.93 -39.11 -6.96
N LEU A 186 -11.83 -38.37 -7.01
CA LEU A 186 -11.49 -37.50 -8.14
C LEU A 186 -10.66 -38.22 -9.22
N GLY A 187 -10.19 -39.45 -8.97
CA GLY A 187 -9.39 -40.21 -9.93
C GLY A 187 -8.04 -39.56 -10.25
N VAL A 188 -7.42 -38.93 -9.25
CA VAL A 188 -6.15 -38.21 -9.39
C VAL A 188 -5.04 -38.90 -8.59
N ASN A 189 -3.79 -38.46 -8.77
CA ASN A 189 -2.62 -39.02 -8.08
C ASN A 189 -2.18 -38.22 -6.84
N GLY A 190 -2.86 -37.11 -6.55
CA GLY A 190 -2.48 -36.19 -5.48
C GLY A 190 -3.12 -34.82 -5.66
N GLY A 191 -2.77 -33.92 -4.74
CA GLY A 191 -3.22 -32.54 -4.76
C GLY A 191 -3.35 -31.96 -3.36
N VAL A 192 -3.84 -30.73 -3.30
CA VAL A 192 -4.12 -30.04 -2.03
C VAL A 192 -5.57 -29.57 -2.00
N GLN A 193 -6.21 -29.67 -0.84
CA GLN A 193 -7.49 -29.01 -0.61
C GLN A 193 -7.25 -27.60 -0.07
N ILE A 194 -7.91 -26.62 -0.66
CA ILE A 194 -7.96 -25.24 -0.16
C ILE A 194 -8.92 -25.16 1.04
N GLY A 195 -8.40 -24.65 2.14
CA GLY A 195 -9.13 -24.33 3.36
C GLY A 195 -9.66 -22.91 3.34
N SER A 196 -9.47 -22.17 4.45
CA SER A 196 -9.86 -20.77 4.51
C SER A 196 -9.05 -19.91 3.53
N VAL A 197 -9.75 -19.04 2.80
CA VAL A 197 -9.15 -18.07 1.88
C VAL A 197 -9.25 -16.70 2.52
N ILE A 198 -8.12 -16.00 2.61
CA ILE A 198 -8.03 -14.69 3.25
C ILE A 198 -8.41 -13.63 2.22
N GLY A 199 -9.40 -12.79 2.54
CA GLY A 199 -9.84 -11.71 1.65
C GLY A 199 -8.72 -10.73 1.30
N GLY A 200 -8.73 -10.21 0.06
CA GLY A 200 -7.71 -9.27 -0.40
C GLY A 200 -6.33 -9.90 -0.60
N THR A 201 -6.25 -11.21 -0.82
CA THR A 201 -5.02 -11.94 -1.16
C THR A 201 -5.07 -12.52 -2.58
N PRO A 202 -3.93 -12.91 -3.18
CA PRO A 202 -3.91 -13.52 -4.51
C PRO A 202 -4.88 -14.70 -4.70
N ALA A 203 -5.04 -15.56 -3.70
CA ALA A 203 -5.98 -16.67 -3.74
C ALA A 203 -7.43 -16.18 -3.82
N SER A 204 -7.79 -15.16 -3.04
CA SER A 204 -9.12 -14.55 -3.06
C SER A 204 -9.40 -13.83 -4.38
N GLU A 205 -8.43 -13.09 -4.92
CA GLU A 205 -8.54 -12.37 -6.20
C GLU A 205 -8.69 -13.34 -7.37
N ALA A 206 -8.06 -14.51 -7.29
CA ALA A 206 -8.24 -15.61 -8.22
C ALA A 206 -9.55 -16.38 -8.01
N ASN A 207 -10.44 -15.92 -7.11
CA ASN A 207 -11.72 -16.56 -6.79
C ASN A 207 -11.55 -18.05 -6.42
N LEU A 208 -10.47 -18.38 -5.69
CA LEU A 208 -10.35 -19.65 -4.99
C LEU A 208 -11.29 -19.66 -3.80
N ARG A 209 -11.80 -20.84 -3.47
CA ARG A 209 -12.78 -21.04 -2.41
C ARG A 209 -12.37 -22.22 -1.54
N SER A 210 -12.86 -22.19 -0.30
CA SER A 210 -12.74 -23.36 0.56
C SER A 210 -13.42 -24.55 -0.08
N GLY A 211 -12.77 -25.71 -0.05
CA GLY A 211 -13.24 -26.94 -0.68
C GLY A 211 -12.70 -27.16 -2.10
N ASP A 212 -12.07 -26.15 -2.74
CA ASP A 212 -11.38 -26.38 -4.01
C ASP A 212 -10.22 -27.36 -3.84
N PHE A 213 -10.02 -28.24 -4.82
CA PHE A 213 -8.85 -29.11 -4.88
C PHE A 213 -7.90 -28.62 -5.95
N VAL A 214 -6.68 -28.21 -5.59
CA VAL A 214 -5.65 -27.88 -6.59
C VAL A 214 -4.98 -29.17 -7.04
N LEU A 215 -5.09 -29.44 -8.34
CA LEU A 215 -4.59 -30.66 -8.98
C LEU A 215 -3.32 -30.40 -9.79
N LYS A 216 -3.21 -29.23 -10.41
CA LYS A 216 -2.03 -28.84 -11.19
C LYS A 216 -1.62 -27.41 -10.91
N PHE A 217 -0.33 -27.15 -11.08
CA PHE A 217 0.31 -25.85 -10.99
C PHE A 217 1.15 -25.65 -12.25
N ASN A 218 0.82 -24.64 -13.05
CA ASN A 218 1.39 -24.40 -14.37
C ASN A 218 1.39 -25.66 -15.26
N GLY A 219 0.31 -26.44 -15.20
CA GLY A 219 0.15 -27.70 -15.94
C GLY A 219 0.86 -28.91 -15.33
N ALA A 220 1.77 -28.73 -14.37
CA ALA A 220 2.42 -29.83 -13.65
C ALA A 220 1.53 -30.34 -12.51
N GLY A 221 1.45 -31.65 -12.31
CA GLY A 221 0.68 -32.25 -11.23
C GLY A 221 1.20 -31.84 -9.85
N VAL A 222 0.29 -31.54 -8.93
CA VAL A 222 0.61 -31.28 -7.52
C VAL A 222 0.47 -32.59 -6.76
N ARG A 223 1.56 -33.05 -6.12
CA ARG A 223 1.53 -34.32 -5.37
C ARG A 223 0.93 -34.16 -3.98
N ASP A 224 1.42 -33.16 -3.26
CA ASP A 224 1.07 -32.94 -1.86
C ASP A 224 1.26 -31.46 -1.46
N ARG A 225 1.00 -31.15 -0.19
CA ARG A 225 1.15 -29.83 0.43
C ARG A 225 2.58 -29.30 0.35
N ALA A 226 3.58 -30.14 0.51
CA ALA A 226 4.98 -29.71 0.49
C ALA A 226 5.40 -29.31 -0.93
N ASP A 227 5.01 -30.11 -1.92
CA ASP A 227 5.18 -29.82 -3.34
C ASP A 227 4.49 -28.50 -3.71
N PHE A 228 3.20 -28.35 -3.38
CA PHE A 228 2.47 -27.11 -3.65
C PHE A 228 3.13 -25.88 -3.00
N GLN A 229 3.54 -26.00 -1.73
CA GLN A 229 4.24 -24.93 -1.01
C GLN A 229 5.58 -24.55 -1.68
N ASN A 230 6.32 -25.52 -2.20
CA ASN A 230 7.57 -25.29 -2.91
C ASN A 230 7.32 -24.61 -4.25
N GLN A 231 6.30 -25.02 -5.00
CA GLN A 231 5.92 -24.39 -6.25
C GLN A 231 5.46 -22.94 -6.07
N LEU A 232 4.71 -22.65 -5.01
CA LEU A 232 4.38 -21.26 -4.62
C LEU A 232 5.64 -20.44 -4.36
N ARG A 233 6.60 -20.96 -3.57
CA ARG A 233 7.86 -20.27 -3.25
C ARG A 233 8.74 -20.03 -4.48
N ALA A 234 8.84 -21.00 -5.39
CA ALA A 234 9.65 -20.86 -6.61
C ALA A 234 9.06 -19.86 -7.62
N ASN A 235 7.78 -19.50 -7.47
CA ASN A 235 7.05 -18.62 -8.39
C ASN A 235 6.52 -17.34 -7.73
N MET A 236 7.06 -16.95 -6.58
CA MET A 236 6.74 -15.67 -5.94
C MET A 236 6.90 -14.50 -6.91
N GLY A 237 5.98 -13.53 -6.86
CA GLY A 237 5.93 -12.39 -7.78
C GLY A 237 5.44 -12.71 -9.20
N LYS A 238 5.26 -13.98 -9.57
CA LYS A 238 4.85 -14.39 -10.92
C LYS A 238 3.33 -14.63 -11.02
N ARG A 239 2.83 -14.58 -12.26
CA ARG A 239 1.51 -15.15 -12.60
C ARG A 239 1.63 -16.65 -12.81
N VAL A 240 0.77 -17.41 -12.16
CA VAL A 240 0.72 -18.88 -12.24
C VAL A 240 -0.70 -19.33 -12.55
N THR A 241 -0.84 -20.47 -13.22
CA THR A 241 -2.13 -21.09 -13.51
C THR A 241 -2.32 -22.30 -12.61
N LEU A 242 -3.39 -22.32 -11.83
CA LEU A 242 -3.81 -23.48 -11.04
C LEU A 242 -4.96 -24.17 -11.76
N THR A 243 -4.83 -25.47 -12.01
CA THR A 243 -5.98 -26.30 -12.38
C THR A 243 -6.58 -26.82 -11.08
N ILE A 244 -7.81 -26.38 -10.79
CA ILE A 244 -8.57 -26.80 -9.61
C ILE A 244 -9.73 -27.72 -9.99
N SER A 245 -10.19 -28.54 -9.06
CA SER A 245 -11.49 -29.20 -9.12
C SER A 245 -12.42 -28.53 -8.10
N ARG A 246 -13.55 -28.02 -8.58
CA ARG A 246 -14.62 -27.43 -7.78
C ARG A 246 -15.91 -28.18 -8.10
N ASP A 247 -16.52 -28.78 -7.09
CA ASP A 247 -17.73 -29.58 -7.24
C ASP A 247 -17.61 -30.68 -8.31
N GLY A 248 -16.39 -31.22 -8.48
CA GLY A 248 -16.06 -32.25 -9.48
C GLY A 248 -15.71 -31.72 -10.87
N VAL A 249 -15.88 -30.42 -11.13
CA VAL A 249 -15.55 -29.80 -12.42
C VAL A 249 -14.16 -29.18 -12.36
N GLN A 250 -13.32 -29.46 -13.36
CA GLN A 250 -12.02 -28.83 -13.46
C GLN A 250 -12.12 -27.41 -14.03
N VAL A 251 -11.47 -26.46 -13.36
CA VAL A 251 -11.46 -25.05 -13.72
C VAL A 251 -10.03 -24.53 -13.58
N GLU A 252 -9.61 -23.68 -14.51
CA GLU A 252 -8.33 -22.98 -14.38
C GLU A 252 -8.50 -21.64 -13.69
N ARG A 253 -7.57 -21.33 -12.78
CA ARG A 253 -7.47 -20.04 -12.08
C ARG A 253 -6.07 -19.47 -12.25
N MET A 254 -6.01 -18.28 -12.83
CA MET A 254 -4.77 -17.52 -12.87
C MET A 254 -4.61 -16.78 -11.53
N VAL A 255 -3.49 -17.01 -10.87
CA VAL A 255 -3.13 -16.40 -9.58
C VAL A 255 -1.88 -15.54 -9.78
N ARG A 256 -1.93 -14.27 -9.39
CA ARG A 256 -0.74 -13.40 -9.35
C ARG A 256 -0.12 -13.45 -7.96
N LEU A 257 0.91 -14.27 -7.78
CA LEU A 257 1.55 -14.46 -6.48
C LEU A 257 2.24 -13.17 -6.01
N GLY A 258 2.14 -12.88 -4.71
CA GLY A 258 2.89 -11.79 -4.08
C GLY A 258 4.37 -12.13 -3.86
N MET A 259 5.13 -11.20 -3.30
CA MET A 259 6.52 -11.42 -2.89
C MET A 259 6.66 -11.60 -1.38
N LEU A 260 7.67 -12.35 -0.93
CA LEU A 260 8.04 -12.39 0.48
C LEU A 260 8.86 -11.13 0.81
N ALA A 261 8.54 -10.49 1.93
CA ALA A 261 9.22 -9.29 2.40
C ALA A 261 10.62 -9.55 2.98
N THR A 262 11.06 -10.80 3.06
CA THR A 262 12.34 -11.16 3.67
C THR A 262 13.29 -11.63 2.58
N GLU A 263 13.98 -10.66 2.00
CA GLU A 263 15.41 -10.66 1.64
C GLU A 263 15.59 -9.50 0.66
N SER A 264 15.81 -8.31 1.24
CA SER A 264 16.56 -7.25 0.59
C SER A 264 17.85 -7.87 0.08
N ARG A 265 17.88 -8.17 -1.21
CA ARG A 265 19.05 -8.73 -1.85
C ARG A 265 20.22 -7.79 -1.66
N ASP A 266 21.23 -8.27 -0.94
CA ASP A 266 22.65 -8.08 -1.20
C ASP A 266 23.05 -8.54 -2.63
N ALA A 267 22.15 -8.42 -3.62
CA ALA A 267 22.43 -8.72 -5.03
C ALA A 267 22.67 -7.44 -5.80
N LYS A 268 23.71 -6.70 -5.38
CA LYS A 268 24.64 -6.08 -6.33
C LYS A 268 25.93 -5.68 -5.62
N LYS A 269 26.81 -6.65 -5.36
CA LYS A 269 28.24 -6.45 -5.57
C LYS A 269 28.92 -7.77 -5.89
#